data_AF-A0A7C0WC06-F1
#
_entry.id   AF-A0A7C0WC06-F1
#
_cell.length_a   1.000
_cell.length_b   1.000
_cell.length_c   1.000
_cell.angle_alpha   90.00
_cell.angle_beta   90.00
_cell.angle_gamma   90.00
#
_symmetry.space_group_name_H-M   'P 1'
#
loop_
_entity.id
_entity.type
_entity.pdbx_description
1 polymer ?
#
loop_
_entity_poly.entity_id
_entity_poly.type
_entity_poly.pdbx_seq_one_letter_code
_entity_poly.pdbx_strand_id
1 'polypeptide(L)'
;MADYHRSGNLPTIQILVATKYTLHEYRKKVKGKKENLFDILDLPFDISVCPICHGIDCAQFIGYYERPVIDERGTYFKAFPVARFVCHRKGGKPLINHKTFSLLPHQLVPYSKYSIPFIFKVLKSIYVDDQSIMEIQTYFSRFNKTGIYLDLPASSINRFKKFFLEMINKLLSSAYYRNAEKLLQESCNKNLIKAFIKFAEGFCCYKMHPRIRGPCALSYDFYLKGGGWLQNSHFLFGTPSQFKIV
;
A
#
# COMPACT_ATOMS: atom_id res chain seq x y z
N MET A 1 -15.53 -2.58 3.99
CA MET A 1 -14.72 -1.96 2.93
C MET A 1 -15.66 -1.66 1.77
N ALA A 2 -16.42 -0.55 1.81
CA ALA A 2 -17.51 -0.34 0.84
C ALA A 2 -17.65 1.10 0.29
N ASP A 3 -16.77 2.05 0.62
CA ASP A 3 -16.96 3.45 0.18
C ASP A 3 -16.32 3.82 -1.17
N TYR A 4 -15.61 2.89 -1.82
CA TYR A 4 -14.85 3.21 -3.04
C TYR A 4 -15.66 3.08 -4.34
N HIS A 5 -16.81 2.39 -4.32
CA HIS A 5 -17.60 2.15 -5.53
C HIS A 5 -18.34 3.40 -6.06
N ARG A 6 -18.36 4.51 -5.31
CA ARG A 6 -19.16 5.70 -5.65
C ARG A 6 -18.51 6.73 -6.57
N SER A 7 -17.28 6.52 -7.03
CA SER A 7 -16.51 7.57 -7.74
C SER A 7 -16.05 7.15 -9.13
N GLY A 8 -16.98 6.82 -10.05
CA GLY A 8 -16.73 6.78 -11.52
C GLY A 8 -15.46 6.06 -11.99
N ASN A 9 -14.89 5.18 -11.16
CA ASN A 9 -13.52 4.72 -11.31
C ASN A 9 -13.58 3.48 -12.18
N LEU A 10 -13.27 3.67 -13.46
CA LEU A 10 -12.99 2.57 -14.38
C LEU A 10 -12.08 1.55 -13.68
N PRO A 11 -12.33 0.24 -13.87
CA PRO A 11 -11.45 -0.79 -13.35
C PRO A 11 -10.00 -0.51 -13.79
N THR A 12 -9.11 -0.33 -12.81
CA THR A 12 -7.75 0.21 -12.99
C THR A 12 -6.75 -0.77 -12.40
N ILE A 13 -5.80 -1.27 -13.18
CA ILE A 13 -4.70 -2.09 -12.63
C ILE A 13 -3.92 -1.24 -11.62
N GLN A 14 -3.69 -1.75 -10.42
CA GLN A 14 -2.81 -1.08 -9.47
C GLN A 14 -1.42 -1.68 -9.53
N ILE A 15 -0.42 -0.82 -9.74
CA ILE A 15 1.00 -1.15 -9.72
C ILE A 15 1.61 -0.52 -8.48
N LEU A 16 2.26 -1.34 -7.66
CA LEU A 16 2.91 -0.86 -6.45
C LEU A 16 4.23 -0.18 -6.82
N VAL A 17 4.39 1.08 -6.41
CA VAL A 17 5.61 1.87 -6.65
C VAL A 17 6.23 2.31 -5.35
N ALA A 18 7.54 2.21 -5.29
CA ALA A 18 8.28 2.72 -4.15
C ALA A 18 8.44 4.24 -4.22
N THR A 19 8.49 4.87 -3.06
CA THR A 19 8.67 6.31 -2.92
C THR A 19 9.76 6.57 -1.89
N LYS A 20 10.62 7.55 -2.15
CA LYS A 20 11.66 7.99 -1.20
C LYS A 20 11.11 8.97 -0.15
N TYR A 21 9.81 9.25 -0.20
CA TYR A 21 9.13 10.28 0.56
C TYR A 21 8.09 9.68 1.47
N THR A 22 7.85 10.31 2.62
CA THR A 22 6.64 10.07 3.42
C THR A 22 5.39 10.39 2.60
N LEU A 23 4.23 9.87 2.99
CA LEU A 23 2.97 10.18 2.29
C LEU A 23 2.68 11.69 2.30
N HIS A 24 3.00 12.37 3.40
CA HIS A 24 2.87 13.81 3.52
C HIS A 24 3.74 14.56 2.48
N GLU A 25 5.03 14.21 2.39
CA GLU A 25 5.97 14.83 1.45
C GLU A 25 5.62 14.50 -0.01
N TYR A 26 5.26 13.24 -0.29
CA TYR A 26 4.79 12.82 -1.61
C TYR A 26 3.61 13.69 -2.04
N ARG A 27 2.60 13.84 -1.17
CA ARG A 27 1.42 14.67 -1.47
C ARG A 27 1.83 16.12 -1.75
N LYS A 28 2.74 16.70 -0.95
CA LYS A 28 3.22 18.08 -1.15
C LYS A 28 3.96 18.25 -2.47
N LYS A 29 4.74 17.25 -2.91
CA LYS A 29 5.50 17.29 -4.17
C LYS A 29 4.62 17.10 -5.40
N VAL A 30 3.64 16.21 -5.31
CA VAL A 30 2.68 15.94 -6.39
C VAL A 30 1.67 17.08 -6.53
N LYS A 31 1.21 17.64 -5.41
CA LYS A 31 0.28 18.78 -5.41
C LYS A 31 1.01 20.06 -5.85
N GLY A 32 0.89 20.40 -7.13
CA GLY A 32 1.43 21.65 -7.70
C GLY A 32 2.39 21.45 -8.88
N LYS A 33 2.76 20.22 -9.22
CA LYS A 33 3.54 19.90 -10.43
C LYS A 33 2.68 19.13 -11.41
N LYS A 34 2.41 19.72 -12.58
CA LYS A 34 1.63 19.05 -13.64
C LYS A 34 2.34 17.85 -14.28
N GLU A 35 3.68 17.79 -14.24
CA GLU A 35 4.40 16.95 -15.21
C GLU A 35 5.52 16.02 -14.68
N ASN A 36 6.26 16.33 -13.60
CA ASN A 36 7.38 15.46 -13.17
C ASN A 36 7.03 14.45 -12.06
N LEU A 37 6.18 13.49 -12.41
CA LEU A 37 5.89 12.32 -11.57
C LEU A 37 7.11 11.39 -11.45
N PHE A 38 7.93 11.33 -12.50
CA PHE A 38 9.11 10.46 -12.61
C PHE A 38 10.20 10.81 -11.62
N ASP A 39 10.38 12.09 -11.29
CA ASP A 39 11.34 12.52 -10.27
C ASP A 39 10.89 12.17 -8.84
N ILE A 40 9.59 11.92 -8.66
CA ILE A 40 8.98 11.68 -7.35
C ILE A 40 8.88 10.18 -7.05
N LEU A 41 8.63 9.38 -8.09
CA LEU A 41 8.44 7.95 -8.00
C LEU A 41 9.70 7.20 -8.41
N ASP A 42 10.11 6.25 -7.58
CA ASP A 42 11.15 5.29 -7.98
C ASP A 42 10.45 4.18 -8.76
N LEU A 43 10.29 4.38 -10.07
CA LEU A 43 9.53 3.47 -10.90
C LEU A 43 10.27 2.14 -11.03
N PRO A 44 9.60 1.00 -10.77
CA PRO A 44 10.21 -0.31 -10.95
C PRO A 44 10.35 -0.72 -12.42
N PHE A 45 10.13 0.19 -13.36
CA PHE A 45 10.15 -0.06 -14.79
C PHE A 45 10.40 1.20 -15.59
N ASP A 46 10.91 1.00 -16.80
CA ASP A 46 10.91 2.02 -17.82
C ASP A 46 9.47 2.25 -18.30
N ILE A 47 8.95 3.46 -18.08
CA ILE A 47 7.60 3.82 -18.49
C ILE A 47 7.45 3.84 -20.02
N SER A 48 8.56 3.83 -20.77
CA SER A 48 8.53 3.63 -22.21
C SER A 48 7.78 2.33 -22.56
N VAL A 49 7.87 1.30 -21.72
CA VAL A 49 7.14 0.03 -21.90
C VAL A 49 5.85 0.02 -21.08
N CYS A 50 4.72 -0.09 -21.77
CA CYS A 50 3.42 -0.08 -21.11
C CYS A 50 3.20 -1.36 -20.26
N PRO A 51 2.82 -1.24 -18.97
CA PRO A 51 2.64 -2.39 -18.08
C PRO A 51 1.37 -3.22 -18.37
N ILE A 52 0.53 -2.77 -19.30
CA ILE A 52 -0.70 -3.48 -19.69
C ILE A 52 -0.48 -4.34 -20.94
N CYS A 53 0.18 -3.80 -21.97
CA CYS A 53 0.32 -4.43 -23.28
C CYS A 53 1.77 -4.61 -23.74
N HIS A 54 2.75 -4.16 -22.95
CA HIS A 54 4.18 -4.17 -23.28
C HIS A 54 4.58 -3.37 -24.54
N GLY A 55 3.68 -2.53 -25.06
CA GLY A 55 3.99 -1.64 -26.18
C GLY A 55 4.87 -0.47 -25.75
N ILE A 56 5.82 -0.11 -26.61
CA ILE A 56 6.68 1.07 -26.44
C ILE A 56 5.85 2.35 -26.66
N ASP A 57 6.09 3.38 -25.87
CA ASP A 57 5.42 4.70 -25.88
C ASP A 57 3.88 4.58 -25.96
N CYS A 58 3.35 3.62 -25.21
CA CYS A 58 1.93 3.27 -25.23
C CYS A 58 1.18 3.77 -23.99
N ALA A 59 1.86 3.96 -22.86
CA ALA A 59 1.25 4.46 -21.64
C ALA A 59 1.25 6.00 -21.63
N GLN A 60 0.07 6.61 -21.53
CA GLN A 60 -0.06 8.06 -21.42
C GLN A 60 -0.57 8.44 -20.02
N PHE A 61 0.07 9.40 -19.38
CA PHE A 61 -0.40 9.99 -18.12
C PHE A 61 -1.70 10.75 -18.35
N ILE A 62 -2.73 10.47 -17.54
CA ILE A 62 -4.06 11.09 -17.65
C ILE A 62 -4.46 11.86 -16.37
N GLY A 63 -3.48 12.17 -15.52
CA GLY A 63 -3.71 12.88 -14.27
C GLY A 63 -3.75 11.96 -13.05
N TYR A 64 -4.40 12.45 -11.99
CA TYR A 64 -4.49 11.78 -10.71
C TYR A 64 -5.93 11.42 -10.42
N TYR A 65 -6.14 10.26 -9.79
CA TYR A 65 -7.36 10.08 -9.01
C TYR A 65 -7.07 10.40 -7.56
N GLU A 66 -8.03 11.04 -6.92
CA GLU A 66 -7.90 11.43 -5.51
C GLU A 66 -8.62 10.41 -4.63
N ARG A 67 -8.03 10.11 -3.48
CA ARG A 67 -8.64 9.24 -2.48
C ARG A 67 -8.37 9.71 -1.06
N PRO A 68 -9.24 9.38 -0.09
CA PRO A 68 -8.93 9.61 1.31
C PRO A 68 -7.75 8.74 1.77
N VAL A 69 -6.82 9.33 2.49
CA VAL A 69 -5.65 8.66 3.10
C VAL A 69 -5.41 9.16 4.51
N ILE A 70 -5.02 8.25 5.40
CA ILE A 70 -4.52 8.49 6.75
C ILE A 70 -3.07 7.99 6.79
N ASP A 71 -2.14 8.92 7.02
CA ASP A 71 -0.70 8.63 7.03
C ASP A 71 -0.21 8.08 8.39
N GLU A 72 1.10 7.84 8.49
CA GLU A 72 1.76 7.30 9.68
C GLU A 72 1.61 8.16 10.96
N ARG A 73 1.22 9.43 10.79
CA ARG A 73 0.99 10.39 11.87
C ARG A 73 -0.49 10.54 12.21
N GLY A 74 -1.37 9.80 11.53
CA GLY A 74 -2.81 9.95 11.68
C GLY A 74 -3.37 11.15 10.93
N THR A 75 -2.59 11.81 10.07
CA THR A 75 -3.04 12.96 9.29
C THR A 75 -4.05 12.52 8.24
N TYR A 76 -5.24 13.11 8.25
CA TYR A 76 -6.26 12.83 7.24
C TYR A 76 -6.10 13.73 6.01
N PHE A 77 -5.82 13.11 4.87
CA PHE A 77 -5.88 13.74 3.56
C PHE A 77 -7.20 13.36 2.89
N LYS A 78 -8.14 14.31 2.77
CA LYS A 78 -9.40 14.11 2.04
C LYS A 78 -9.15 13.72 0.57
N ALA A 79 -8.17 14.39 -0.05
CA ALA A 79 -7.78 14.24 -1.43
C ALA A 79 -6.27 13.97 -1.51
N PHE A 80 -5.92 12.68 -1.56
CA PHE A 80 -4.55 12.21 -1.79
C PHE A 80 -4.39 11.75 -3.25
N PRO A 81 -3.44 12.31 -4.01
CA PRO A 81 -3.32 12.04 -5.44
C PRO A 81 -2.61 10.70 -5.71
N VAL A 82 -3.18 9.89 -6.59
CA VAL A 82 -2.57 8.65 -7.09
C VAL A 82 -2.53 8.73 -8.61
N ALA A 83 -1.34 8.63 -9.19
CA ALA A 83 -1.12 8.83 -10.61
C ALA A 83 -1.81 7.75 -11.44
N ARG A 84 -2.39 8.15 -12.58
CA ARG A 84 -3.13 7.27 -13.48
C ARG A 84 -2.64 7.42 -14.91
N PHE A 85 -2.60 6.30 -15.59
CA PHE A 85 -2.18 6.19 -16.98
C PHE A 85 -3.22 5.40 -17.77
N VAL A 86 -3.30 5.69 -19.07
CA VAL A 86 -4.09 4.94 -20.05
C VAL A 86 -3.16 4.19 -20.99
N CYS A 87 -3.54 2.96 -21.34
CA CYS A 87 -2.91 2.14 -22.35
C CYS A 87 -3.65 2.31 -23.69
N HIS A 88 -2.91 2.73 -24.72
CA HIS A 88 -3.39 2.86 -26.09
C HIS A 88 -3.36 1.56 -26.90
N ARG A 89 -2.99 0.43 -26.27
CA ARG A 89 -2.93 -0.91 -26.87
C ARG A 89 -2.05 -1.00 -28.13
N LYS A 90 -0.93 -0.27 -28.17
CA LYS A 90 0.07 -0.35 -29.26
C LYS A 90 0.89 -1.65 -29.22
N GLY A 91 0.94 -2.34 -28.08
CA GLY A 91 1.66 -3.60 -27.90
C GLY A 91 0.80 -4.84 -28.12
N GLY A 92 1.12 -5.92 -27.40
CA GLY A 92 0.41 -7.19 -27.48
C GLY A 92 -0.97 -7.19 -26.79
N LYS A 93 -1.68 -8.31 -26.91
CA LYS A 93 -2.96 -8.53 -26.23
C LYS A 93 -2.74 -8.51 -24.71
N PRO A 94 -3.44 -7.64 -23.96
CA PRO A 94 -3.22 -7.52 -22.52
C PRO A 94 -3.74 -8.75 -21.76
N LEU A 95 -3.05 -9.11 -20.68
CA LEU A 95 -3.45 -10.18 -19.77
C LEU A 95 -4.81 -9.90 -19.10
N ILE A 96 -5.12 -8.62 -18.88
CA ILE A 96 -6.35 -8.16 -18.24
C ILE A 96 -6.99 -7.10 -19.12
N ASN A 97 -8.31 -7.14 -19.28
CA ASN A 97 -9.06 -6.23 -20.15
C ASN A 97 -9.20 -4.78 -19.62
N HIS A 98 -8.34 -4.36 -18.70
CA HIS A 98 -8.26 -2.97 -18.24
C HIS A 98 -7.50 -2.11 -19.27
N LYS A 99 -7.98 -0.88 -19.47
CA LYS A 99 -7.30 0.14 -20.28
C LYS A 99 -6.49 1.13 -19.44
N THR A 100 -6.66 1.13 -18.12
CA THR A 100 -5.98 2.08 -17.23
C THR A 100 -5.20 1.35 -16.16
N PHE A 101 -4.10 1.96 -15.73
CA PHE A 101 -3.35 1.55 -14.56
C PHE A 101 -3.03 2.75 -13.67
N SER A 102 -2.78 2.50 -12.40
CA SER A 102 -2.37 3.51 -11.44
C SER A 102 -1.14 3.10 -10.67
N LEU A 103 -0.34 4.10 -10.29
CA LEU A 103 0.90 3.93 -9.55
C LEU A 103 0.63 4.18 -8.07
N LEU A 104 0.40 3.10 -7.32
CA LEU A 104 0.07 3.15 -5.90
C LEU A 104 1.35 3.23 -5.06
N PRO A 105 1.57 4.29 -4.27
CA PRO A 105 2.69 4.34 -3.33
C PRO A 105 2.70 3.13 -2.39
N HIS A 106 3.88 2.55 -2.20
CA HIS A 106 4.08 1.31 -1.44
C HIS A 106 3.62 1.37 0.03
N GLN A 107 3.43 2.58 0.59
CA GLN A 107 2.87 2.77 1.93
C GLN A 107 1.33 2.63 1.98
N LEU A 108 0.64 2.62 0.84
CA LEU A 108 -0.82 2.57 0.77
C LEU A 108 -1.34 1.16 0.54
N VAL A 109 -2.52 0.89 1.10
CA VAL A 109 -3.27 -0.34 0.85
C VAL A 109 -4.35 -0.07 -0.22
N PRO A 110 -4.50 -0.96 -1.23
CA PRO A 110 -5.63 -0.94 -2.15
C PRO A 110 -6.97 -0.71 -1.44
N TYR A 111 -7.73 0.29 -1.88
CA TYR A 111 -9.09 0.60 -1.38
C TYR A 111 -9.25 0.84 0.13
N SER A 112 -8.17 0.97 0.89
CA SER A 112 -8.19 1.39 2.30
C SER A 112 -7.77 2.83 2.47
N LYS A 113 -8.50 3.62 3.26
CA LYS A 113 -8.05 4.95 3.67
C LYS A 113 -6.85 4.91 4.62
N TYR A 114 -6.61 3.78 5.30
CA TYR A 114 -5.49 3.64 6.23
C TYR A 114 -4.24 3.16 5.51
N SER A 115 -3.13 3.86 5.71
CA SER A 115 -1.82 3.45 5.21
C SER A 115 -1.27 2.25 6.01
N ILE A 116 -0.33 1.51 5.42
CA ILE A 116 0.37 0.41 6.08
C ILE A 116 1.03 0.88 7.39
N PRO A 117 1.83 1.98 7.40
CA PRO A 117 2.44 2.47 8.63
C PRO A 117 1.43 2.81 9.72
N PHE A 118 0.28 3.38 9.36
CA PHE A 118 -0.76 3.73 10.34
C PHE A 118 -1.33 2.49 11.01
N ILE A 119 -1.74 1.50 10.22
CA ILE A 119 -2.29 0.23 10.74
C ILE A 119 -1.25 -0.46 11.63
N PHE A 120 0.00 -0.53 11.16
CA PHE A 120 1.12 -1.10 11.91
C PHE A 120 1.34 -0.42 13.25
N LYS A 121 1.34 0.91 13.27
CA LYS A 121 1.54 1.69 14.48
C LYS A 121 0.45 1.45 15.52
N VAL A 122 -0.82 1.47 15.09
CA VAL A 122 -1.95 1.17 15.99
C VAL A 122 -1.82 -0.22 16.60
N LEU A 123 -1.54 -1.24 15.78
CA LEU A 123 -1.42 -2.61 16.28
C LEU A 123 -0.16 -2.80 17.14
N LYS A 124 0.95 -2.17 16.79
CA LYS A 124 2.17 -2.17 17.62
C LYS A 124 1.88 -1.59 19.00
N SER A 125 1.27 -0.41 19.06
CA SER A 125 0.88 0.23 20.31
C SER A 125 0.07 -0.72 21.19
N ILE A 126 -0.88 -1.47 20.63
CA ILE A 126 -1.75 -2.39 21.36
C ILE A 126 -1.03 -3.69 21.79
N TYR A 127 -0.27 -4.31 20.90
CA TYR A 127 0.21 -5.69 21.07
C TYR A 127 1.67 -5.80 21.52
N VAL A 128 2.47 -4.76 21.29
CA VAL A 128 3.89 -4.70 21.63
C VAL A 128 4.12 -3.74 22.80
N ASP A 129 3.54 -2.55 22.73
CA ASP A 129 3.79 -1.48 23.69
C ASP A 129 2.73 -1.42 24.83
N ASP A 130 1.74 -2.32 24.78
CA ASP A 130 0.63 -2.46 25.76
C ASP A 130 -0.10 -1.14 26.08
N GLN A 131 -0.21 -0.24 25.09
CA GLN A 131 -0.91 1.04 25.20
C GLN A 131 -2.44 0.86 25.10
N SER A 132 -3.16 1.65 25.89
CA SER A 132 -4.61 1.78 25.80
C SER A 132 -5.05 2.52 24.53
N ILE A 133 -6.29 2.29 24.10
CA ILE A 133 -6.88 3.00 22.95
C ILE A 133 -6.87 4.52 23.16
N MET A 134 -7.11 4.97 24.39
CA MET A 134 -7.12 6.39 24.75
C MET A 134 -5.74 7.04 24.57
N GLU A 135 -4.67 6.35 24.96
CA GLU A 135 -3.30 6.83 24.74
C GLU A 135 -2.96 6.93 23.25
N ILE A 136 -3.39 5.95 22.45
CA ILE A 136 -3.21 5.94 21.00
C ILE A 136 -3.96 7.11 20.34
N GLN A 137 -5.21 7.35 20.72
CA GLN A 137 -5.99 8.49 20.24
C GLN A 137 -5.35 9.82 20.63
N THR A 138 -4.88 9.94 21.87
CA THR A 138 -4.18 11.12 22.39
C THR A 138 -2.86 11.36 21.65
N TYR A 139 -2.16 10.30 21.25
CA TYR A 139 -0.95 10.42 20.44
C TYR A 139 -1.27 11.02 19.06
N PHE A 140 -2.29 10.50 18.37
CA PHE A 140 -2.64 10.97 17.03
C PHE A 140 -3.27 12.37 17.01
N SER A 141 -3.97 12.77 18.07
CA SER A 141 -4.56 14.12 18.16
C SER A 141 -3.49 15.23 18.08
N ARG A 142 -2.27 14.98 18.60
CA ARG A 142 -1.14 15.94 18.57
C ARG A 142 -0.69 16.32 17.16
N PHE A 143 -0.88 15.44 16.17
CA PHE A 143 -0.47 15.68 14.79
C PHE A 143 -1.60 16.28 13.95
N ASN A 144 -2.80 16.37 14.51
CA ASN A 144 -4.00 16.74 13.78
C ASN A 144 -4.24 18.25 13.79
N LYS A 145 -3.38 18.98 13.09
CA LYS A 145 -3.51 20.44 12.93
C LYS A 145 -4.83 20.88 12.26
N THR A 146 -5.53 19.95 11.60
CA THR A 146 -6.79 20.19 10.88
C THR A 146 -8.05 20.00 11.73
N GLY A 147 -7.94 19.56 12.99
CA GLY A 147 -9.10 19.35 13.87
C GLY A 147 -10.00 18.16 13.49
N ILE A 148 -9.59 17.31 12.53
CA ILE A 148 -10.40 16.18 12.07
C ILE A 148 -10.17 15.00 13.00
N TYR A 149 -10.95 14.89 14.08
CA TYR A 149 -10.79 13.79 15.04
C TYR A 149 -10.71 12.43 14.35
N LEU A 150 -9.57 11.75 14.53
CA LEU A 150 -9.38 10.40 14.02
C LEU A 150 -9.95 9.41 15.01
N ASP A 151 -11.25 9.14 14.88
CA ASP A 151 -11.85 8.12 15.72
C ASP A 151 -11.31 6.73 15.34
N LEU A 152 -10.88 5.99 16.36
CA LEU A 152 -10.36 4.63 16.28
C LEU A 152 -11.32 3.71 17.03
N PRO A 153 -12.54 3.50 16.51
CA PRO A 153 -13.51 2.63 17.18
C PRO A 153 -12.97 1.19 17.23
N ALA A 154 -13.42 0.43 18.22
CA ALA A 154 -13.06 -0.98 18.38
C ALA A 154 -13.28 -1.81 17.09
N SER A 155 -14.28 -1.43 16.28
CA SER A 155 -14.53 -2.04 14.97
C SER A 155 -13.40 -1.83 13.96
N SER A 156 -12.72 -0.67 13.98
CA SER A 156 -11.55 -0.41 13.15
C SER A 156 -10.35 -1.24 13.61
N ILE A 157 -10.13 -1.35 14.93
CA ILE A 157 -9.06 -2.16 15.51
C ILE A 157 -9.27 -3.64 15.17
N ASN A 158 -10.49 -4.15 15.33
CA ASN A 158 -10.84 -5.53 14.95
C ASN A 158 -10.65 -5.77 13.46
N ARG A 159 -10.93 -4.77 12.61
CA ARG A 159 -10.66 -4.85 11.17
C ARG A 159 -9.16 -4.92 10.89
N PHE A 160 -8.35 -4.12 11.57
CA PHE A 160 -6.88 -4.17 11.45
C PHE A 160 -6.31 -5.51 11.90
N LYS A 161 -6.83 -6.08 12.99
CA LYS A 161 -6.50 -7.42 13.46
C LYS A 161 -6.76 -8.47 12.39
N LYS A 162 -7.99 -8.53 11.85
CA LYS A 162 -8.36 -9.48 10.79
C LYS A 162 -7.48 -9.32 9.55
N PHE A 163 -7.26 -8.06 9.14
CA PHE A 163 -6.40 -7.72 8.02
C PHE A 163 -4.97 -8.25 8.19
N PHE A 164 -4.38 -8.14 9.39
CA PHE A 164 -3.06 -8.72 9.68
C PHE A 164 -3.04 -10.25 9.66
N LEU A 165 -4.08 -10.91 10.17
CA LEU A 165 -4.15 -12.37 10.14
C LEU A 165 -4.25 -12.90 8.69
N GLU A 166 -5.10 -12.28 7.86
CA GLU A 166 -5.21 -12.60 6.42
C GLU A 166 -3.87 -12.44 5.70
N MET A 167 -3.16 -11.36 6.03
CA MET A 167 -1.84 -11.06 5.52
C MET A 167 -0.77 -12.08 5.93
N ILE A 168 -0.75 -12.48 7.20
CA ILE A 168 0.17 -13.50 7.71
C ILE A 168 -0.05 -14.80 6.97
N ASN A 169 -1.32 -15.22 6.83
CA ASN A 169 -1.67 -16.40 6.06
C ASN A 169 -1.17 -16.29 4.61
N LYS A 170 -1.41 -15.15 3.96
CA LYS A 170 -0.92 -14.89 2.60
C LYS A 170 0.61 -14.96 2.48
N LEU A 171 1.32 -14.42 3.46
CA LEU A 171 2.77 -14.47 3.52
C LEU A 171 3.28 -15.91 3.62
N LEU A 172 2.71 -16.69 4.54
CA LEU A 172 3.08 -18.09 4.76
C LEU A 172 2.74 -18.96 3.53
N SER A 173 1.57 -18.77 2.92
CA SER A 173 1.15 -19.51 1.72
C SER A 173 1.99 -19.20 0.48
N SER A 174 2.69 -18.06 0.43
CA SER A 174 3.52 -17.69 -0.73
C SER A 174 4.84 -18.47 -0.83
N ALA A 175 5.30 -19.09 0.26
CA ALA A 175 6.61 -19.74 0.39
C ALA A 175 7.83 -18.83 0.10
N TYR A 176 7.66 -17.51 -0.09
CA TYR A 176 8.75 -16.57 -0.36
C TYR A 176 9.66 -16.33 0.85
N TYR A 177 9.13 -16.56 2.06
CA TYR A 177 9.77 -16.22 3.33
C TYR A 177 9.80 -17.42 4.28
N ARG A 178 10.48 -18.51 3.89
CA ARG A 178 10.59 -19.73 4.73
C ARG A 178 11.08 -19.45 6.15
N ASN A 179 11.95 -18.46 6.33
CA ASN A 179 12.45 -18.07 7.65
C ASN A 179 11.35 -17.45 8.54
N ALA A 180 10.31 -16.85 7.94
CA ALA A 180 9.18 -16.31 8.66
C ALA A 180 8.25 -17.41 9.20
N GLU A 181 8.19 -18.59 8.57
CA GLU A 181 7.36 -19.70 9.04
C GLU A 181 7.71 -20.08 10.47
N LYS A 182 9.00 -20.27 10.77
CA LYS A 182 9.47 -20.59 12.12
C LYS A 182 9.14 -19.50 13.14
N LEU A 183 9.19 -18.22 12.72
CA LEU A 183 8.91 -17.08 13.58
C LEU A 183 7.42 -16.83 13.81
N LEU A 184 6.56 -17.41 12.96
CA LEU A 184 5.11 -17.18 12.94
C LEU A 184 4.33 -18.46 13.31
N GLN A 185 4.94 -19.35 14.09
CA GLN A 185 4.31 -20.55 14.68
C GLN A 185 3.64 -20.24 16.02
N GLU A 186 2.69 -19.31 16.01
CA GLU A 186 1.96 -18.91 17.22
C GLU A 186 0.49 -19.34 17.12
N SER A 187 0.02 -20.14 18.07
CA SER A 187 -1.38 -20.57 18.13
C SER A 187 -2.33 -19.46 18.59
N CYS A 188 -1.83 -18.54 19.42
CA CYS A 188 -2.59 -17.41 19.90
C CYS A 188 -2.48 -16.22 18.92
N ASN A 189 -3.63 -15.75 18.42
CA ASN A 189 -3.70 -14.58 17.53
C ASN A 189 -2.99 -13.34 18.08
N LYS A 190 -3.00 -13.12 19.41
CA LYS A 190 -2.30 -11.99 20.05
C LYS A 190 -0.78 -12.11 19.82
N ASN A 191 -0.22 -13.28 20.12
CA ASN A 191 1.21 -13.54 19.98
C ASN A 191 1.62 -13.59 18.51
N LEU A 192 0.80 -14.17 17.64
CA LEU A 192 1.03 -14.22 16.20
C LEU A 192 1.16 -12.81 15.61
N ILE A 193 0.25 -11.91 15.96
CA ILE A 193 0.32 -10.50 15.53
C ILE A 193 1.57 -9.82 16.09
N LYS A 194 1.90 -10.03 17.38
CA LYS A 194 3.10 -9.49 18.02
C LYS A 194 4.38 -9.96 17.32
N ALA A 195 4.48 -11.25 17.00
CA ALA A 195 5.60 -11.84 16.30
C ALA A 195 5.73 -11.28 14.88
N PHE A 196 4.61 -11.18 14.16
CA PHE A 196 4.59 -10.56 12.82
C PHE A 196 5.01 -9.10 12.83
N ILE A 197 4.59 -8.32 13.83
CA ILE A 197 5.03 -6.92 13.97
C ILE A 197 6.55 -6.84 14.09
N LYS A 198 7.14 -7.63 15.01
CA LYS A 198 8.60 -7.66 15.21
C LYS A 198 9.34 -8.09 13.93
N PHE A 199 8.84 -9.14 13.26
CA PHE A 199 9.40 -9.61 11.99
C PHE A 199 9.39 -8.50 10.92
N ALA A 200 8.24 -7.85 10.74
CA ALA A 200 8.08 -6.82 9.72
C ALA A 200 8.88 -5.55 10.06
N GLU A 201 9.01 -5.15 11.32
CA GLU A 201 9.84 -4.02 11.74
C GLU A 201 11.33 -4.22 11.45
N GLY A 202 11.83 -5.44 11.64
CA GLY A 202 13.21 -5.82 11.31
C GLY A 202 13.48 -5.99 9.80
N PHE A 203 12.44 -5.95 8.97
CA PHE A 203 12.59 -6.25 7.54
C PHE A 203 13.28 -5.12 6.77
N CYS A 204 14.13 -5.47 5.82
CA CYS A 204 14.77 -4.52 4.91
C CYS A 204 14.73 -5.04 3.47
N CYS A 205 14.26 -4.21 2.54
CA CYS A 205 14.27 -4.54 1.12
C CYS A 205 15.60 -4.08 0.49
N TYR A 206 16.40 -5.04 0.04
CA TYR A 206 17.71 -4.81 -0.56
C TYR A 206 17.68 -4.58 -2.08
N LYS A 207 16.52 -4.77 -2.72
CA LYS A 207 16.31 -4.58 -4.16
C LYS A 207 16.16 -3.11 -4.58
N MET A 208 16.36 -2.17 -3.65
CA MET A 208 16.10 -0.75 -3.82
C MET A 208 17.21 0.11 -3.23
N HIS A 209 17.44 1.28 -3.85
CA HIS A 209 18.37 2.29 -3.36
C HIS A 209 17.74 3.70 -3.33
N PRO A 210 17.59 4.33 -2.15
CA PRO A 210 17.96 3.84 -0.83
C PRO A 210 17.07 2.68 -0.38
N ARG A 211 17.59 1.86 0.55
CA ARG A 211 16.87 0.69 1.07
C ARG A 211 15.64 1.15 1.85
N ILE A 212 14.52 0.48 1.63
CA ILE A 212 13.30 0.65 2.43
C ILE A 212 13.36 -0.33 3.60
N ARG A 213 12.84 0.09 4.77
CA ARG A 213 12.77 -0.72 5.98
C ARG A 213 11.34 -0.87 6.50
N GLY A 214 11.15 -1.85 7.38
CA GLY A 214 9.91 -2.06 8.10
C GLY A 214 8.81 -2.70 7.25
N PRO A 215 7.54 -2.57 7.65
CA PRO A 215 6.42 -3.27 7.02
C PRO A 215 6.15 -2.86 5.58
N CYS A 216 6.46 -1.61 5.23
CA CYS A 216 6.35 -1.14 3.83
C CYS A 216 7.39 -1.82 2.93
N ALA A 217 8.59 -2.08 3.46
CA ALA A 217 9.62 -2.83 2.74
C ALA A 217 9.21 -4.29 2.53
N LEU A 218 8.60 -4.92 3.54
CA LEU A 218 8.06 -6.28 3.41
C LEU A 218 6.96 -6.34 2.34
N SER A 219 6.04 -5.37 2.35
CA SER A 219 4.99 -5.26 1.31
C SER A 219 5.57 -5.21 -0.10
N TYR A 220 6.56 -4.34 -0.28
CA TYR A 220 7.15 -4.09 -1.59
C TYR A 220 8.02 -5.26 -2.05
N ASP A 221 8.82 -5.86 -1.16
CA ASP A 221 9.61 -7.04 -1.50
C ASP A 221 8.73 -8.24 -1.86
N PHE A 222 7.61 -8.45 -1.15
CA PHE A 222 6.65 -9.51 -1.47
C PHE A 222 6.12 -9.34 -2.90
N TYR A 223 5.73 -8.12 -3.25
CA TYR A 223 5.27 -7.79 -4.60
C TYR A 223 6.34 -8.09 -5.65
N LEU A 224 7.60 -7.71 -5.40
CA LEU A 224 8.71 -8.00 -6.31
C LEU A 224 9.05 -9.50 -6.38
N LYS A 225 8.96 -10.25 -5.27
CA LYS A 225 9.19 -11.70 -5.22
C LYS A 225 8.19 -12.46 -6.07
N GLY A 226 6.95 -11.97 -6.17
CA GLY A 226 5.93 -12.53 -7.05
C GLY A 226 6.07 -12.16 -8.53
N GLY A 227 7.09 -11.37 -8.92
CA GLY A 227 7.30 -10.92 -10.29
C GLY A 227 6.86 -9.48 -10.61
N GLY A 228 6.45 -8.71 -9.59
CA GLY A 228 6.07 -7.30 -9.72
C GLY A 228 4.96 -7.03 -10.73
N TRP A 229 5.12 -5.97 -11.52
CA TRP A 229 4.11 -5.59 -12.52
C TRP A 229 4.16 -6.53 -13.74
N LEU A 230 5.34 -7.08 -14.07
CA LEU A 230 5.54 -7.98 -15.21
C LEU A 230 4.67 -9.24 -15.12
N GLN A 231 4.57 -9.81 -13.92
CA GLN A 231 3.72 -11.00 -13.69
C GLN A 231 2.34 -10.66 -13.14
N ASN A 232 1.99 -9.36 -13.08
CA ASN A 232 0.80 -8.88 -12.40
C ASN A 232 0.66 -9.54 -11.02
N SER A 233 1.62 -9.28 -10.14
CA SER A 233 1.74 -9.98 -8.86
C SER A 233 0.76 -9.48 -7.80
N HIS A 234 0.40 -10.36 -6.89
CA HIS A 234 -0.40 -10.02 -5.73
C HIS A 234 0.36 -9.11 -4.75
N PHE A 235 -0.40 -8.26 -4.05
CA PHE A 235 0.13 -7.42 -2.98
C PHE A 235 0.05 -8.17 -1.67
N LEU A 236 1.04 -8.04 -0.78
CA LEU A 236 0.91 -8.63 0.56
C LEU A 236 -0.27 -7.98 1.31
N PHE A 237 -0.34 -6.65 1.25
CA PHE A 237 -1.35 -5.85 1.93
C PHE A 237 -2.53 -5.54 1.01
N GLY A 238 -3.67 -6.17 1.27
CA GLY A 238 -4.93 -5.93 0.54
C GLY A 238 -4.98 -6.55 -0.85
N THR A 239 -6.07 -6.24 -1.57
CA THR A 239 -6.37 -6.83 -2.88
C THR A 239 -6.68 -5.71 -3.89
N PRO A 240 -5.81 -5.48 -4.89
CA PRO A 240 -6.06 -4.51 -5.95
C PRO A 240 -7.16 -5.01 -6.92
N SER A 241 -7.80 -4.10 -7.69
CA SER A 241 -9.01 -4.47 -8.45
C SER A 241 -8.80 -5.59 -9.45
N GLN A 242 -7.60 -5.72 -10.00
CA GLN A 242 -7.32 -6.75 -11.00
C GLN A 242 -7.41 -8.19 -10.46
N PHE A 243 -7.54 -8.39 -9.14
CA PHE A 243 -7.78 -9.70 -8.53
C PHE A 243 -9.09 -9.77 -7.74
N LYS A 244 -9.93 -8.73 -7.83
CA LYS A 244 -11.26 -8.80 -7.26
C LYS A 244 -12.14 -9.55 -8.24
N ILE A 245 -12.75 -10.64 -7.79
CA ILE A 245 -13.83 -11.29 -8.52
C ILE A 245 -14.99 -10.29 -8.55
N VAL A 246 -15.41 -9.90 -9.76
CA VAL A 246 -16.58 -9.05 -10.01
C VAL A 246 -17.76 -9.94 -10.30
#